data_AF-A0A830GUX1-F1
#
_entry.id   AF-A0A830GUX1-F1
#
_cell.length_a   1.000
_cell.length_b   1.000
_cell.length_c   1.000
_cell.angle_alpha   90.00
_cell.angle_beta   90.00
_cell.angle_gamma   90.00
#
_symmetry.space_group_name_H-M   'P 1'
#
loop_
_entity.id
_entity.type
_entity.pdbx_description
1 polymer ?
#
loop_
_entity_poly.entity_id
_entity_poly.type
_entity_poly.pdbx_seq_one_letter_code
_entity_poly.pdbx_strand_id
1 'polypeptide(L)'
;MVRDPELLRRYISSDGFSLDEVCIKSRRLGFPCIPSIDDDFKTRLIAVSITFLTVLTMELESMGTPSSIDGIAALLGDISSDLAIYGAPRDVIDEAHELMRRIAIMARLVKTPLDT
;
A
#
# COMPACT_ATOMS: atom_id res chain seq x y z
N MET A 1 9.39 -14.85 2.22
CA MET A 1 9.58 -13.44 2.60
C MET A 1 8.59 -12.48 1.93
N VAL A 2 7.81 -12.92 0.93
CA VAL A 2 6.74 -12.10 0.34
C VAL A 2 5.62 -11.96 1.38
N ARG A 3 5.58 -10.78 2.03
CA ARG A 3 4.44 -10.27 2.81
C ARG A 3 4.23 -10.96 4.16
N ASP A 4 5.29 -10.93 4.98
CA ASP A 4 5.18 -11.29 6.40
C ASP A 4 4.25 -10.29 7.13
N PRO A 5 3.07 -10.72 7.61
CA PRO A 5 2.13 -9.83 8.27
C PRO A 5 2.69 -9.25 9.57
N GLU A 6 3.60 -9.95 10.25
CA GLU A 6 4.23 -9.45 11.48
C GLU A 6 5.21 -8.31 11.18
N LEU A 7 5.90 -8.34 10.04
CA LEU A 7 6.75 -7.21 9.63
C LEU A 7 5.89 -5.98 9.35
N LEU A 8 4.77 -6.14 8.65
CA LEU A 8 3.83 -5.05 8.39
C LEU A 8 3.26 -4.48 9.70
N ARG A 9 2.86 -5.35 10.65
CA ARG A 9 2.37 -4.94 11.96
C ARG A 9 3.40 -4.12 12.74
N ARG A 10 4.66 -4.56 12.73
CA ARG A 10 5.76 -3.86 13.41
C ARG A 10 6.05 -2.51 12.78
N TYR A 11 6.05 -2.44 11.46
CA TYR A 11 6.25 -1.19 10.72
C TYR A 11 5.14 -0.17 11.01
N ILE A 12 3.87 -0.58 10.99
CA ILE A 12 2.75 0.31 11.38
C ILE A 12 2.93 0.83 12.81
N SER A 13 3.34 -0.06 13.71
CA SER A 13 3.49 0.29 15.13
C SER A 13 4.70 1.20 15.39
N SER A 14 5.81 1.04 14.65
CA SER A 14 7.01 1.86 14.83
C SER A 14 6.80 3.31 14.40
N ASP A 15 5.96 3.51 13.39
CA ASP A 15 5.73 4.83 12.81
C ASP A 15 4.64 5.61 13.56
N GLY A 16 4.06 5.01 14.62
CA GLY A 16 3.06 5.64 15.47
C GLY A 16 1.69 5.78 14.79
N PHE A 17 1.45 5.10 13.67
CA PHE A 17 0.18 5.17 12.97
C PHE A 17 -0.92 4.41 13.71
N SER A 18 -2.13 4.98 13.68
CA SER A 18 -3.33 4.30 14.18
C SER A 18 -3.66 3.12 13.30
N LEU A 19 -3.72 1.92 13.89
CA LEU A 19 -4.20 0.73 13.20
C LEU A 19 -5.59 0.96 12.64
N ASP A 20 -6.46 1.69 13.34
CA ASP A 20 -7.79 1.94 12.82
C ASP A 20 -7.77 2.69 11.50
N GLU A 21 -6.95 3.73 11.38
CA GLU A 21 -6.81 4.53 10.16
C GLU A 21 -6.21 3.72 9.02
N VAL A 22 -5.11 3.01 9.30
CA VAL A 22 -4.43 2.12 8.35
C VAL A 22 -5.37 1.03 7.83
N CYS A 23 -6.25 0.52 8.69
CA CYS A 23 -7.14 -0.59 8.39
C CYS A 23 -8.44 -0.20 7.67
N ILE A 24 -8.78 1.10 7.56
CA ILE A 24 -10.07 1.53 6.97
C ILE A 24 -10.28 0.94 5.57
N LYS A 25 -9.25 1.01 4.71
CA LYS A 25 -9.36 0.59 3.31
C LYS A 25 -9.47 -0.92 3.17
N SER A 26 -8.62 -1.69 3.88
CA SER A 26 -8.68 -3.16 3.86
C SER A 26 -10.05 -3.67 4.35
N ARG A 27 -10.55 -3.12 5.47
CA ARG A 27 -11.86 -3.45 6.03
C ARG A 27 -13.01 -3.17 5.06
N ARG A 28 -12.98 -2.01 4.38
CA ARG A 28 -14.00 -1.64 3.39
C ARG A 28 -14.02 -2.59 2.19
N LEU A 29 -12.88 -3.14 1.82
CA LEU A 29 -12.74 -4.11 0.72
C LEU A 29 -13.02 -5.56 1.17
N GLY A 30 -13.40 -5.79 2.44
CA GLY A 30 -13.69 -7.12 2.97
C GLY A 30 -12.45 -7.98 3.24
N PHE A 31 -11.26 -7.38 3.33
CA PHE A 31 -10.02 -8.08 3.66
C PHE A 31 -9.65 -7.89 5.13
N PRO A 32 -8.99 -8.89 5.76
CA PRO A 32 -8.41 -8.70 7.08
C PRO A 32 -7.39 -7.57 7.03
N CYS A 33 -7.38 -6.73 8.07
CA CYS A 33 -6.29 -5.81 8.26
C CYS A 33 -5.22 -6.50 9.10
N ILE A 34 -4.01 -6.63 8.55
CA ILE A 34 -2.96 -7.51 9.06
C ILE A 34 -3.46 -8.96 9.05
N PRO A 35 -3.31 -9.67 7.92
CA PRO A 35 -3.78 -11.04 7.81
C PRO A 35 -2.97 -11.98 8.73
N SER A 36 -3.59 -13.09 9.16
CA SER A 36 -2.90 -14.15 9.90
C SER A 36 -1.95 -14.92 9.01
N ILE A 37 -0.94 -15.58 9.59
CA ILE A 37 -0.12 -16.54 8.86
C ILE A 37 -0.94 -17.76 8.38
N ASP A 38 -2.08 -18.02 9.01
CA ASP A 38 -2.99 -19.13 8.69
C ASP A 38 -4.00 -18.79 7.57
N ASP A 39 -4.15 -17.50 7.20
CA ASP A 39 -5.00 -17.10 6.08
C ASP A 39 -4.44 -17.65 4.77
N ASP A 40 -5.29 -17.92 3.77
CA ASP A 40 -4.79 -18.38 2.48
C ASP A 40 -3.82 -17.37 1.85
N PHE A 41 -2.85 -17.87 1.08
CA PHE A 41 -1.78 -17.04 0.54
C PHE A 41 -2.29 -15.84 -0.25
N LYS A 42 -3.36 -16.02 -1.05
CA LYS A 42 -3.92 -14.95 -1.88
C LYS A 42 -4.54 -13.85 -1.01
N THR A 43 -5.32 -14.22 0.00
CA THR A 43 -5.87 -13.27 0.97
C THR A 43 -4.76 -12.50 1.68
N ARG A 44 -3.73 -13.20 2.18
CA ARG A 44 -2.57 -12.54 2.83
C ARG A 44 -1.90 -11.55 1.90
N LEU A 45 -1.66 -11.99 0.66
CA LEU A 45 -1.02 -11.20 -0.36
C LEU A 45 -1.81 -9.91 -0.59
N ILE A 46 -3.09 -9.99 -0.91
CA ILE A 46 -3.94 -8.84 -1.20
C ILE A 46 -4.05 -7.90 0.01
N ALA A 47 -4.32 -8.45 1.20
CA ALA A 47 -4.44 -7.68 2.43
C ALA A 47 -3.17 -6.89 2.76
N VAL A 48 -1.99 -7.53 2.67
CA VAL A 48 -0.71 -6.85 2.91
C VAL A 48 -0.47 -5.76 1.88
N SER A 49 -0.77 -5.99 0.60
CA SER A 49 -0.61 -4.97 -0.44
C SER A 49 -1.39 -3.69 -0.16
N ILE A 50 -2.68 -3.83 0.10
CA ILE A 50 -3.55 -2.66 0.33
C ILE A 50 -3.15 -1.95 1.62
N THR A 51 -2.87 -2.71 2.68
CA THR A 51 -2.47 -2.14 3.96
C THR A 51 -1.14 -1.40 3.82
N PHE A 52 -0.14 -2.01 3.17
CA PHE A 52 1.15 -1.40 2.93
C PHE A 52 1.07 -0.11 2.10
N LEU A 53 0.32 -0.11 0.99
CA LEU A 53 0.10 1.10 0.19
C LEU A 53 -0.59 2.21 1.00
N THR A 54 -1.49 1.84 1.90
CA THR A 54 -2.16 2.80 2.79
C THR A 54 -1.15 3.45 3.74
N VAL A 55 -0.31 2.65 4.40
CA VAL A 55 0.74 3.15 5.31
C VAL A 55 1.73 4.02 4.57
N LEU A 56 2.22 3.57 3.40
CA LEU A 56 3.17 4.33 2.60
C LEU A 56 2.58 5.67 2.15
N THR A 57 1.28 5.72 1.84
CA THR A 57 0.60 6.99 1.54
C THR A 57 0.61 7.92 2.76
N MET A 58 0.25 7.41 3.94
CA MET A 58 0.23 8.19 5.18
C MET A 58 1.62 8.70 5.57
N GLU A 59 2.65 7.87 5.41
CA GLU A 59 4.04 8.24 5.68
C GLU A 59 4.48 9.40 4.78
N LEU A 60 4.24 9.29 3.46
CA LEU A 60 4.59 10.35 2.52
C LEU A 60 3.81 11.65 2.78
N GLU A 61 2.55 11.55 3.20
CA GLU A 61 1.76 12.72 3.60
C GLU A 61 2.33 13.39 4.86
N SER A 62 2.83 12.60 5.81
CA SER A 62 3.44 13.13 7.05
C SER A 62 4.77 13.84 6.81
N MET A 63 5.52 13.45 5.76
CA MET A 63 6.78 14.09 5.37
C MET A 63 6.58 15.49 4.75
N GLY A 64 5.36 15.79 4.28
CA GLY A 64 4.92 17.12 3.84
C GLY A 64 5.47 17.59 2.48
N THR A 65 6.75 17.36 2.18
CA THR A 65 7.36 17.77 0.89
C THR A 65 7.57 16.59 -0.04
N PRO A 66 7.18 16.70 -1.32
CA PRO A 66 7.46 15.67 -2.32
C PRO A 66 8.96 15.41 -2.42
N SER A 67 9.38 14.18 -2.19
CA SER A 67 10.77 13.73 -2.18
C SER A 67 10.99 12.69 -3.27
N SER A 68 12.14 12.72 -3.93
CA SER A 68 12.54 11.61 -4.81
C SER A 68 12.90 10.44 -3.91
N ILE A 69 12.22 9.31 -4.10
CA ILE A 69 12.48 8.10 -3.31
C ILE A 69 12.86 6.99 -4.27
N ASP A 70 14.11 6.57 -4.17
CA ASP A 70 14.67 5.52 -5.00
C ASP A 70 13.91 4.21 -4.77
N GLY A 71 13.58 3.52 -5.86
CA GLY A 71 12.92 2.22 -5.83
C GLY A 71 11.40 2.22 -5.67
N ILE A 72 10.74 3.37 -5.42
CA ILE A 72 9.26 3.39 -5.33
C ILE A 72 8.61 2.91 -6.63
N ALA A 73 9.09 3.36 -7.79
CA ALA A 73 8.48 2.96 -9.07
C ALA A 73 8.50 1.43 -9.28
N ALA A 74 9.61 0.77 -8.91
CA ALA A 74 9.74 -0.68 -8.99
C ALA A 74 8.79 -1.37 -7.99
N LEU A 75 8.75 -0.88 -6.74
CA LEU A 75 7.86 -1.39 -5.70
C LEU A 75 6.37 -1.31 -6.09
N LEU A 76 5.93 -0.18 -6.65
CA LEU A 76 4.54 -0.02 -7.11
C LEU A 76 4.26 -0.97 -8.28
N GLY A 77 5.21 -1.14 -9.20
CA GLY A 77 5.13 -2.08 -10.31
C GLY A 77 4.98 -3.53 -9.84
N ASP A 78 5.80 -3.95 -8.87
CA ASP A 78 5.75 -5.29 -8.29
C ASP A 78 4.39 -5.55 -7.61
N ILE A 79 3.89 -4.57 -6.84
CA ILE A 79 2.58 -4.68 -6.18
C ILE A 79 1.44 -4.77 -7.22
N SER A 80 1.46 -3.96 -8.27
CA SER A 80 0.45 -3.98 -9.33
C SER A 80 0.45 -5.32 -10.07
N SER A 81 1.63 -5.81 -10.43
CA SER A 81 1.83 -7.12 -11.07
C SER A 81 1.30 -8.25 -10.19
N ASP A 82 1.67 -8.27 -8.90
CA ASP A 82 1.20 -9.28 -7.95
C ASP A 82 -0.34 -9.27 -7.83
N LEU A 83 -0.97 -8.10 -7.69
CA LEU A 83 -2.43 -8.02 -7.59
C LEU A 83 -3.12 -8.58 -8.85
N ALA A 84 -2.54 -8.35 -10.04
CA ALA A 84 -3.04 -8.91 -11.29
C ALA A 84 -2.83 -10.44 -11.37
N ILE A 85 -1.62 -10.92 -11.09
CA ILE A 85 -1.26 -12.35 -11.17
C ILE A 85 -2.11 -13.19 -10.22
N TYR A 86 -2.35 -12.70 -9.00
CA TYR A 86 -3.14 -13.43 -8.01
C TYR A 86 -4.65 -13.18 -8.13
N GLY A 87 -5.09 -12.48 -9.18
CA GLY A 87 -6.50 -12.27 -9.49
C GLY A 87 -7.25 -11.52 -8.39
N ALA A 88 -6.69 -10.40 -7.93
CA ALA A 88 -7.35 -9.51 -6.99
C ALA A 88 -8.70 -9.03 -7.57
N PRO A 89 -9.74 -8.88 -6.73
CA PRO A 89 -11.00 -8.26 -7.12
C PRO A 89 -10.82 -6.87 -7.75
N ARG A 90 -11.75 -6.47 -8.62
CA ARG A 90 -11.62 -5.20 -9.37
C ARG A 90 -11.59 -3.97 -8.46
N ASP A 91 -12.45 -3.94 -7.45
CA ASP A 91 -12.49 -2.90 -6.42
C ASP A 91 -11.18 -2.79 -5.64
N VAL A 92 -10.49 -3.90 -5.39
CA VAL A 92 -9.14 -3.92 -4.80
C VAL A 92 -8.11 -3.31 -5.75
N ILE A 93 -8.16 -3.67 -7.04
CA ILE A 93 -7.24 -3.13 -8.05
C ILE A 93 -7.44 -1.62 -8.20
N ASP A 94 -8.70 -1.16 -8.27
CA ASP A 94 -9.03 0.25 -8.40
C ASP A 94 -8.54 1.05 -7.18
N GLU A 95 -8.73 0.52 -5.96
CA GLU A 95 -8.22 1.15 -4.74
C GLU A 95 -6.68 1.16 -4.70
N ALA A 96 -6.03 0.08 -5.10
CA ALA A 96 -4.58 0.00 -5.17
C ALA A 96 -4.01 1.04 -6.16
N HIS A 97 -4.61 1.15 -7.35
CA HIS A 97 -4.19 2.15 -8.33
C HIS A 97 -4.36 3.58 -7.83
N GLU A 98 -5.44 3.87 -7.10
CA GLU A 98 -5.63 5.20 -6.52
C GLU A 98 -4.56 5.53 -5.48
N LEU A 99 -4.21 4.58 -4.61
CA LEU A 99 -3.10 4.73 -3.65
C LEU A 99 -1.76 4.90 -4.37
N MET A 100 -1.47 4.05 -5.36
CA MET A 100 -0.25 4.12 -6.17
C MET A 100 -0.10 5.47 -6.87
N ARG A 101 -1.19 6.01 -7.43
CA ARG A 101 -1.21 7.31 -8.08
C ARG A 101 -0.85 8.43 -7.10
N ARG A 102 -1.43 8.41 -5.89
CA ARG A 102 -1.11 9.39 -4.83
C ARG A 102 0.36 9.29 -4.43
N ILE A 103 0.86 8.08 -4.19
CA ILE A 103 2.27 7.82 -3.87
C ILE A 103 3.17 8.35 -5.00
N ALA A 104 2.86 8.06 -6.26
CA ALA A 104 3.67 8.47 -7.40
C ALA A 104 3.75 10.01 -7.54
N ILE A 105 2.68 10.73 -7.22
CA ILE A 105 2.67 12.20 -7.19
C ILE A 105 3.58 12.71 -6.06
N MET A 106 3.44 12.18 -4.84
CA MET A 106 4.26 12.59 -3.69
C MET A 106 5.74 12.21 -3.85
N ALA A 107 6.03 11.08 -4.49
CA ALA A 107 7.38 10.62 -4.77
C ALA A 107 8.04 11.27 -6.00
N ARG A 108 7.39 12.28 -6.61
CA ARG A 108 7.82 12.95 -7.86
C ARG A 108 8.09 11.99 -9.03
N LEU A 109 7.40 10.84 -9.06
CA LEU A 109 7.46 9.91 -10.18
C LEU A 109 6.64 10.40 -11.38
N VAL A 110 5.70 11.33 -11.14
CA VAL A 110 4.88 11.98 -12.15
C VAL A 110 4.95 13.49 -11.94
N LYS A 111 5.16 14.26 -13.02
CA LYS A 111 5.11 15.72 -12.97
C LYS A 111 3.69 16.17 -12.61
N THR A 112 3.57 17.09 -11.66
CA THR A 112 2.29 17.74 -11.39
C THR A 112 2.05 18.85 -12.42
N PRO A 113 0.79 19.18 -12.77
CA PRO A 113 0.51 20.28 -13.70
C PRO A 113 0.96 21.66 -13.21
N LEU A 114 1.46 21.77 -11.97
CA LEU A 114 2.06 22.97 -11.38
C LEU A 114 3.55 23.13 -11.72
N ASP A 115 4.16 22.18 -12.43
CA ASP A 115 5.58 22.21 -12.83
C ASP A 115 5.84 22.78 -14.25
N THR A 116 4.90 23.55 -14.78
CA THR A 116 4.99 24.30 -16.07
C THR A 116 4.45 25.70 -15.91
#